data_AF-A0A2G0WHK4-F1
#
_entry.id   AF-A0A2G0WHK4-F1
#
_cell.length_a   1.000
_cell.length_b   1.000
_cell.length_c   1.000
_cell.angle_alpha   90.00
_cell.angle_beta   90.00
_cell.angle_gamma   90.00
#
_symmetry.space_group_name_H-M   'P 1'
#
loop_
_entity.id
_entity.type
_entity.pdbx_description
1 polymer ?
#
loop_
_entity_poly.entity_id
_entity_poly.type
_entity_poly.pdbx_seq_one_letter_code
_entity_poly.pdbx_strand_id
1 'polypeptide(L)'
;MIISANICGFATRNVLGAGATTAFIATLEARQLVLSSMPYYFGQNNEVVLAIWPNGQGNNLPLQAFFYEAGQSGTGRMDAQNNQLDFKNTTGLSVPVIAITMPESNEDNVAFNYLPADQVVALP
;
A
#
# COMPACT_ATOMS: atom_id res chain seq x y z
N MET A 1 1.72 1.50 -9.80
CA MET A 1 2.70 0.80 -8.94
C MET A 1 3.97 1.63 -8.92
N ILE A 2 4.28 2.22 -7.76
CA ILE A 2 5.42 3.12 -7.56
C ILE A 2 6.70 2.28 -7.57
N ILE A 3 7.64 2.63 -8.44
CA ILE A 3 8.96 2.01 -8.51
C ILE A 3 9.86 2.83 -7.60
N SER A 4 9.99 2.43 -6.33
CA SER A 4 11.05 2.92 -5.45
C SER A 4 12.36 2.16 -5.77
N ALA A 5 13.51 2.79 -5.53
CA ALA A 5 14.84 2.31 -5.91
C ALA A 5 15.26 0.95 -5.31
N ASN A 6 14.46 0.39 -4.39
CA ASN A 6 14.74 -0.87 -3.69
C ASN A 6 13.69 -1.97 -3.97
N ILE A 7 12.88 -1.84 -5.02
CA ILE A 7 11.92 -2.87 -5.41
C ILE A 7 12.28 -3.38 -6.79
N CYS A 8 12.56 -4.69 -6.91
CA CYS A 8 12.75 -5.38 -8.19
C CYS A 8 11.41 -5.58 -8.92
N GLY A 9 10.70 -4.48 -9.17
CA GLY A 9 9.47 -4.46 -9.97
C GLY A 9 9.78 -4.24 -11.45
N PHE A 10 8.99 -4.84 -12.33
CA PHE A 10 9.07 -4.61 -13.78
C PHE A 10 7.86 -3.80 -14.24
N ALA A 11 8.09 -2.83 -15.13
CA ALA A 11 7.02 -2.02 -15.70
C ALA A 11 6.49 -2.68 -16.99
N THR A 12 5.21 -3.06 -17.01
CA THR A 12 4.54 -3.65 -18.18
C THR A 12 3.78 -2.61 -19.03
N ARG A 13 4.19 -1.34 -18.97
CA ARG A 13 3.50 -0.25 -19.66
C ARG A 13 3.73 -0.35 -21.18
N ASN A 14 2.66 -0.16 -21.96
CA ASN A 14 2.71 -0.25 -23.42
C ASN A 14 3.77 0.66 -24.08
N VAL A 15 4.07 1.82 -23.48
CA VAL A 15 5.07 2.78 -23.98
C VAL A 15 6.50 2.21 -24.04
N LEU A 16 6.77 1.12 -23.33
CA LEU A 16 8.07 0.46 -23.28
C LEU A 16 8.24 -0.60 -24.38
N GLY A 17 7.17 -0.94 -25.10
CA GLY A 17 7.18 -1.88 -26.21
C GLY A 17 7.88 -3.20 -25.86
N ALA A 18 8.74 -3.68 -26.76
CA ALA A 18 9.52 -4.91 -26.58
C ALA A 18 10.43 -4.88 -25.34
N GLY A 19 10.85 -3.69 -24.88
CA GLY A 19 11.68 -3.53 -23.68
C GLY A 19 10.98 -4.01 -22.40
N ALA A 20 9.65 -3.87 -22.30
CA ALA A 20 8.90 -4.42 -21.18
C ALA A 20 8.98 -5.96 -21.15
N THR A 21 8.84 -6.60 -22.30
CA THR A 21 8.93 -8.06 -22.45
C THR A 21 10.31 -8.56 -22.07
N THR A 22 11.37 -7.93 -22.59
CA THR A 22 12.76 -8.30 -22.27
C THR A 22 13.04 -8.18 -20.77
N ALA A 23 12.65 -7.07 -20.13
CA ALA A 23 12.85 -6.88 -18.69
C ALA A 23 12.08 -7.89 -17.83
N PHE A 24 10.85 -8.23 -18.25
CA PHE A 24 10.06 -9.25 -17.58
C PHE A 24 10.69 -10.64 -17.69
N ILE A 25 11.12 -11.04 -18.91
CA ILE A 25 11.81 -12.32 -19.13
C ILE A 25 13.08 -12.42 -18.29
N ALA A 26 13.92 -11.38 -18.27
CA ALA A 26 15.14 -11.35 -17.46
C ALA A 26 14.85 -11.55 -15.96
N THR A 27 13.71 -11.06 -15.47
CA THR A 27 13.28 -11.28 -14.08
C THR A 27 12.94 -12.75 -13.81
N LEU A 28 12.26 -13.42 -14.75
CA LEU A 28 11.95 -14.85 -14.65
C LEU A 28 13.22 -15.71 -14.67
N GLU A 29 14.18 -15.36 -15.53
CA GLU A 29 15.49 -16.02 -15.61
C GLU A 29 16.28 -15.84 -14.31
N ALA A 30 16.35 -14.62 -13.78
CA ALA A 30 16.99 -14.34 -12.49
C ALA A 30 16.32 -15.12 -11.34
N ARG A 31 14.98 -15.19 -11.31
CA ARG A 31 14.24 -16.00 -10.33
C ARG A 31 14.61 -17.48 -10.42
N GLN A 32 14.74 -18.01 -11.64
CA GLN A 32 15.12 -19.41 -11.85
C GLN A 32 16.54 -19.69 -11.33
N LEU A 33 17.48 -18.77 -11.55
CA LEU A 33 18.86 -18.88 -11.03
C LEU A 33 18.89 -18.86 -9.50
N VAL A 34 18.11 -17.96 -8.88
CA VAL A 34 17.97 -17.93 -7.41
C VAL A 34 17.37 -19.24 -6.89
N LEU A 35 16.34 -19.79 -7.54
CA LEU A 35 15.76 -21.08 -7.15
C LEU A 35 16.73 -22.25 -7.30
N SER A 36 17.59 -22.25 -8.33
CA SER A 36 18.58 -23.31 -8.52
C SER A 36 19.68 -23.33 -7.45
N SER A 37 19.99 -22.17 -6.86
CA SER A 37 21.03 -22.03 -5.82
C SER A 37 20.46 -22.02 -4.40
N MET A 38 19.22 -21.57 -4.24
CA MET A 38 18.49 -21.46 -2.98
C MET A 38 17.03 -21.89 -3.16
N PRO A 39 16.74 -23.22 -3.15
CA PRO A 39 15.41 -23.75 -3.47
C PRO A 39 14.27 -23.25 -2.58
N TYR A 40 14.58 -22.81 -1.36
CA TYR A 40 13.60 -22.35 -0.37
C TYR A 40 13.39 -20.83 -0.36
N TYR A 41 14.14 -20.07 -1.16
CA TYR A 41 14.17 -18.60 -1.08
C TYR A 41 12.79 -17.95 -1.29
N PHE A 42 11.99 -18.50 -2.21
CA PHE A 42 10.61 -18.05 -2.47
C PHE A 42 9.55 -18.93 -1.80
N GLY A 43 9.94 -19.84 -0.90
CA GLY A 43 9.00 -20.67 -0.14
C GLY A 43 8.37 -19.95 1.04
N GLN A 44 8.89 -18.77 1.40
CA GLN A 44 8.38 -17.90 2.45
C GLN A 44 7.61 -16.76 1.78
N ASN A 45 6.33 -16.62 2.08
CA ASN A 45 5.55 -15.46 1.66
C ASN A 45 5.61 -14.42 2.80
N ASN A 46 5.97 -13.18 2.47
CA ASN A 46 5.83 -12.05 3.40
C ASN A 46 4.49 -11.30 3.20
N GLU A 47 3.51 -11.99 2.61
CA GLU A 47 2.26 -11.40 2.13
C GLU A 47 1.08 -12.18 2.69
N VAL A 48 0.11 -11.45 3.23
CA VAL A 48 -1.18 -12.01 3.62
C VAL A 48 -2.09 -11.98 2.40
N VAL A 49 -2.45 -13.17 1.88
CA VAL A 49 -3.41 -13.29 0.78
C VAL A 49 -4.81 -13.50 1.36
N LEU A 50 -5.68 -12.51 1.15
CA LEU A 50 -7.09 -12.56 1.56
C LEU A 50 -7.99 -12.76 0.34
N ALA A 51 -9.12 -13.41 0.54
CA ALA A 51 -10.18 -13.42 -0.47
C ALA A 51 -10.70 -11.99 -0.72
N ILE A 52 -11.11 -11.70 -1.95
CA ILE A 52 -11.70 -10.41 -2.29
C ILE A 52 -13.03 -10.28 -1.57
N TRP A 53 -13.27 -9.12 -0.94
CA TRP A 53 -14.55 -8.83 -0.32
C TRP A 53 -15.66 -8.76 -1.38
N PRO A 54 -16.86 -9.29 -1.12
CA PRO A 54 -17.97 -9.15 -2.05
C PRO A 54 -18.31 -7.67 -2.28
N ASN A 55 -18.71 -7.35 -3.51
CA ASN A 55 -19.09 -5.98 -3.88
C ASN A 55 -20.24 -5.48 -2.98
N GLY A 56 -20.20 -4.19 -2.63
CA GLY A 56 -21.24 -3.53 -1.84
C GLY A 56 -21.26 -3.88 -0.35
N GLN A 57 -20.28 -4.64 0.16
CA GLN A 57 -20.18 -5.00 1.58
C GLN A 57 -19.33 -4.02 2.40
N GLY A 58 -19.03 -2.83 1.88
CA GLY A 58 -18.13 -1.86 2.52
C GLY A 58 -18.56 -1.47 3.95
N ASN A 59 -19.87 -1.39 4.20
CA ASN A 59 -20.45 -1.09 5.51
C ASN A 59 -20.41 -2.27 6.51
N ASN A 60 -20.04 -3.47 6.07
CA ASN A 60 -19.86 -4.65 6.92
C ASN A 60 -18.39 -4.93 7.25
N LEU A 61 -17.46 -4.23 6.58
CA LEU A 61 -16.03 -4.41 6.84
C LEU A 61 -15.66 -3.73 8.16
N PRO A 62 -14.78 -4.35 8.98
CA PRO A 62 -14.31 -3.78 10.23
C PRO A 62 -13.21 -2.72 9.99
N LEU A 63 -13.44 -1.79 9.05
CA LEU A 63 -12.54 -0.67 8.82
C LEU A 63 -12.70 0.35 9.95
N GLN A 64 -11.58 0.81 10.51
CA GLN A 64 -11.57 1.68 11.69
C GLN A 64 -10.82 3.00 11.47
N ALA A 65 -9.94 3.08 10.46
CA ALA A 65 -9.21 4.30 10.11
C ALA A 65 -8.56 4.16 8.72
N PHE A 66 -8.23 5.30 8.12
CA PHE A 66 -7.27 5.39 7.02
C PHE A 66 -5.98 6.04 7.53
N PHE A 67 -4.83 5.59 7.02
CA PHE A 67 -3.52 6.03 7.51
C PHE A 67 -2.69 6.67 6.41
N TYR A 68 -1.81 7.59 6.79
CA TYR A 68 -0.75 8.10 5.94
C TYR A 68 0.52 8.35 6.75
N GLU A 69 1.69 8.31 6.11
CA GLU A 69 2.97 8.62 6.76
C GLU A 69 3.21 10.15 6.75
N ALA A 70 3.37 10.74 7.93
CA ALA A 70 3.66 12.15 8.13
C ALA A 70 5.15 12.47 7.92
N GLY A 71 5.46 13.69 7.49
CA GLY A 71 6.85 14.13 7.26
C GLY A 71 7.46 13.68 5.93
N GLN A 72 6.85 12.72 5.23
CA GLN A 72 7.22 12.34 3.87
C GLN A 72 6.72 13.38 2.85
N SER A 73 7.56 13.70 1.87
CA SER A 73 7.13 14.49 0.71
C SER A 73 6.28 13.60 -0.22
N GLY A 74 4.98 13.85 -0.30
CA GLY A 74 4.09 13.05 -1.15
C GLY A 74 2.61 13.37 -1.02
N THR A 75 1.78 12.55 -1.68
CA THR A 75 0.31 12.69 -1.73
C THR A 75 -0.43 11.92 -0.62
N GLY A 76 0.29 11.25 0.28
CA GLY A 76 -0.31 10.29 1.23
C GLY A 76 -1.46 10.85 2.07
N ARG A 77 -1.35 12.09 2.56
CA ARG A 77 -2.44 12.77 3.28
C ARG A 77 -3.69 12.93 2.38
N MET A 78 -3.49 13.40 1.14
CA MET A 78 -4.57 13.60 0.18
C MET A 78 -5.23 12.26 -0.21
N ASP A 79 -4.44 11.21 -0.39
CA ASP A 79 -4.94 9.88 -0.72
C ASP A 79 -5.78 9.30 0.44
N ALA A 80 -5.33 9.46 1.69
CA ALA A 80 -6.10 9.05 2.86
C ALA A 80 -7.41 9.84 3.00
N GLN A 81 -7.39 11.15 2.71
CA GLN A 81 -8.59 11.99 2.68
C GLN A 81 -9.58 11.56 1.60
N ASN A 82 -9.08 11.24 0.40
CA ASN A 82 -9.91 10.74 -0.69
C ASN A 82 -10.56 9.40 -0.32
N ASN A 83 -9.81 8.48 0.29
CA ASN A 83 -10.35 7.21 0.78
C ASN A 83 -11.40 7.40 1.88
N GLN A 84 -11.18 8.34 2.81
CA GLN A 84 -12.15 8.70 3.84
C GLN A 84 -13.46 9.20 3.23
N LEU A 85 -13.38 10.11 2.26
CA LEU A 85 -14.55 10.66 1.58
C LEU A 85 -15.28 9.61 0.76
N ASP A 86 -14.56 8.78 0.00
CA ASP A 86 -15.15 7.70 -0.80
C ASP A 86 -15.85 6.66 0.09
N PHE A 87 -15.23 6.27 1.20
CA PHE A 87 -15.83 5.36 2.17
C PHE A 87 -17.11 5.93 2.76
N LYS A 88 -17.12 7.23 3.11
CA LYS A 88 -18.31 7.92 3.61
C LYS A 88 -19.43 7.95 2.57
N ASN A 89 -19.10 8.29 1.33
CA ASN A 89 -20.09 8.38 0.25
C ASN A 89 -20.66 7.01 -0.12
N THR A 90 -19.84 5.95 -0.02
CA THR A 90 -20.23 4.58 -0.39
C THR A 90 -21.01 3.87 0.72
N THR A 91 -20.62 4.07 1.99
CA THR A 91 -21.14 3.27 3.12
C THR A 91 -22.00 4.06 4.10
N GLY A 92 -21.91 5.40 4.08
CA GLY A 92 -22.49 6.27 5.10
C GLY A 92 -21.70 6.30 6.41
N LEU A 93 -20.70 5.44 6.61
CA LEU A 93 -19.88 5.38 7.82
C LEU A 93 -18.74 6.41 7.76
N SER A 94 -18.35 6.94 8.92
CA SER A 94 -17.23 7.86 9.05
C SER A 94 -16.14 7.21 9.92
N VAL A 95 -14.91 7.16 9.42
CA VAL A 95 -13.72 6.69 10.16
C VAL A 95 -12.61 7.73 10.06
N PRO A 96 -11.74 7.88 11.06
CA PRO A 96 -10.69 8.90 11.06
C PRO A 96 -9.58 8.63 10.04
N VAL A 97 -8.95 9.71 9.59
CA VAL A 97 -7.60 9.71 9.01
C VAL A 97 -6.60 9.88 10.16
N ILE A 98 -5.59 9.00 10.22
CA ILE A 98 -4.56 8.99 11.26
C ILE A 98 -3.18 9.17 10.61
N ALA A 99 -2.43 10.14 11.13
CA ALA A 99 -1.06 10.40 10.72
C ALA A 99 -0.10 9.44 11.46
N ILE A 100 0.72 8.71 10.72
CA ILE A 100 1.77 7.83 11.25
C ILE A 100 3.11 8.55 11.14
N THR A 101 3.85 8.66 12.24
CA THR A 101 5.26 9.09 12.21
C THR A 101 6.13 7.88 12.49
N MET A 102 6.96 7.50 11.52
CA MET A 102 7.88 6.37 11.66
C MET A 102 9.02 6.75 12.61
N PRO A 103 9.52 5.80 13.42
CA PRO A 103 10.66 6.06 14.28
C PRO A 103 11.94 6.25 13.45
N GLU A 104 12.83 7.13 13.90
CA GLU A 104 14.13 7.36 13.25
C GLU A 104 15.20 6.34 13.70
N SER A 105 14.96 5.66 14.82
CA SER A 105 15.82 4.64 15.41
C SER A 105 15.03 3.43 15.90
N ASN A 106 15.71 2.34 16.27
CA ASN A 106 15.03 1.15 16.80
C ASN A 106 14.56 1.34 18.25
N GLU A 107 15.06 2.37 18.93
CA GLU A 107 14.75 2.72 20.30
C GLU A 107 13.51 3.62 20.41
N ASP A 108 13.12 4.26 19.31
CA ASP A 108 11.95 5.14 19.24
C ASP A 108 10.66 4.39 18.92
N ASN A 109 9.54 4.95 19.35
CA ASN A 109 8.22 4.40 19.05
C ASN A 109 7.63 5.04 17.80
N VAL A 110 6.89 4.24 17.03
CA VAL A 110 5.95 4.75 16.02
C VAL A 110 4.86 5.58 16.72
N ALA A 111 4.54 6.75 16.16
CA ALA A 111 3.48 7.61 16.68
C ALA A 111 2.25 7.59 15.75
N PHE A 112 1.06 7.53 16.34
CA PHE A 112 -0.23 7.59 15.66
C PHE A 112 -1.00 8.80 16.16
N ASN A 113 -1.14 9.82 15.30
CA ASN A 113 -1.71 11.10 15.67
C ASN A 113 -3.03 11.33 14.94
N TYR A 114 -4.06 11.66 15.70
CA TYR A 114 -5.29 12.21 15.15
C TYR A 114 -5.16 13.72 15.00
N LEU A 115 -5.26 14.22 13.78
CA LEU A 115 -5.21 15.65 13.48
C LEU A 115 -6.59 16.08 12.93
N PRO A 116 -7.32 16.98 13.62
CA PRO A 116 -8.63 17.43 13.16
C PRO A 116 -8.60 18.05 11.75
N ALA A 117 -7.51 18.74 11.41
CA ALA A 117 -7.31 19.35 10.10
C ALA A 117 -7.16 18.33 8.96
N ASP A 118 -6.97 17.05 9.26
CA ASP A 118 -6.85 16.00 8.25
C ASP A 118 -8.20 15.39 7.87
N GLN A 119 -9.23 15.62 8.67
CA GLN A 119 -10.54 15.02 8.44
C GLN A 119 -11.33 15.83 7.40
N VAL A 120 -11.83 15.16 6.36
CA VAL A 120 -12.67 15.77 5.30
C VAL A 120 -14.14 15.35 5.40
N VAL A 121 -14.47 14.54 6.41
CA VAL A 121 -15.85 14.16 6.76
C VAL A 121 -16.10 14.43 8.25
N ALA A 122 -17.35 14.67 8.62
CA ALA A 122 -17.73 14.73 10.03
C ALA A 122 -17.61 13.33 10.65
N LEU A 123 -16.83 13.23 11.74
CA LEU A 123 -16.77 12.04 12.58
C LEU A 123 -17.91 12.10 13.63
N PRO A 124 -18.43 10.94 14.07
CA PRO A 124 -19.42 10.86 15.14
C PRO A 124 -18.87 11.30 16.49
#